data_AF-A0A8S0RE00-F1
#
_entry.id   AF-A0A8S0RE00-F1
#
_cell.length_a   1.000
_cell.length_b   1.000
_cell.length_c   1.000
_cell.angle_alpha   90.00
_cell.angle_beta   90.00
_cell.angle_gamma   90.00
#
_symmetry.space_group_name_H-M   'P 1'
#
loop_
_entity.id
_entity.type
_entity.pdbx_description
1 polymer ?
#
loop_
_entity_poly.entity_id
_entity_poly.type
_entity_poly.pdbx_seq_one_letter_code
_entity_poly.pdbx_strand_id
1 'polypeptide(L)'
;MVENETQKQTEQEISNPINLSILPMTSTVKVYGPPNSAAVSRVLACLLEKDVQFQLIPINLVRGEQKKPDYLKLQPFGQVPVFQDESITLF
;
A
#
# COMPACT_ATOMS: atom_id res chain seq x y z
N MET A 1 -43.37 -38.86 -14.27
CA MET A 1 -42.24 -38.69 -15.21
C MET A 1 -41.17 -37.93 -14.43
N VAL A 2 -40.42 -38.64 -13.60
CA VAL A 2 -39.10 -39.26 -13.85
C VAL A 2 -38.00 -38.27 -13.40
N GLU A 3 -37.36 -38.63 -12.27
CA GLU A 3 -35.93 -38.46 -11.97
C GLU A 3 -35.33 -37.03 -11.86
N ASN A 4 -34.99 -36.56 -10.67
CA ASN A 4 -33.74 -36.95 -10.00
C ASN A 4 -33.47 -36.15 -8.72
N GLU A 5 -33.37 -36.89 -7.63
CA GLU A 5 -32.63 -36.55 -6.44
C GLU A 5 -31.11 -36.52 -6.75
N THR A 6 -30.32 -35.90 -5.87
CA THR A 6 -28.95 -36.34 -5.60
C THR A 6 -27.93 -36.14 -6.74
N GLN A 7 -27.48 -34.89 -6.95
CA GLN A 7 -26.08 -34.53 -7.27
C GLN A 7 -25.89 -33.04 -7.56
N LYS A 8 -25.81 -32.23 -6.50
CA LYS A 8 -24.76 -31.19 -6.37
C LYS A 8 -24.63 -30.71 -4.93
N GLN A 9 -24.77 -31.67 -4.01
CA GLN A 9 -24.28 -31.57 -2.65
C GLN A 9 -22.79 -31.95 -2.64
N THR A 10 -21.97 -31.23 -3.40
CA THR A 10 -20.51 -31.23 -3.27
C THR A 10 -20.02 -30.04 -4.09
N GLU A 11 -19.16 -29.23 -3.48
CA GLU A 11 -18.57 -27.99 -4.00
C GLU A 11 -19.34 -26.71 -3.64
N GLN A 12 -18.76 -26.00 -2.68
CA GLN A 12 -18.95 -24.61 -2.29
C GLN A 12 -19.95 -24.32 -1.16
N GLU A 13 -19.88 -25.17 -0.14
CA GLU A 13 -19.84 -24.69 1.24
C GLU A 13 -18.49 -23.96 1.49
N ILE A 14 -18.41 -22.68 1.09
CA ILE A 14 -17.60 -21.62 1.74
C ILE A 14 -18.41 -20.32 1.56
N SER A 15 -19.56 -20.18 2.21
CA SER A 15 -19.71 -19.76 3.61
C SER A 15 -19.26 -18.31 3.88
N ASN A 16 -20.25 -17.51 4.27
CA ASN A 16 -20.21 -16.28 5.04
C ASN A 16 -19.98 -14.93 4.32
N PRO A 17 -21.05 -14.14 4.13
CA PRO A 17 -20.95 -12.71 3.86
C PRO A 17 -20.59 -11.86 5.12
N ILE A 18 -20.03 -12.46 6.17
CA ILE A 18 -19.89 -11.85 7.52
C ILE A 18 -18.51 -11.18 7.72
N ASN A 19 -17.78 -10.72 6.68
CA ASN A 19 -16.46 -10.12 6.93
C ASN A 19 -16.06 -8.99 5.99
N LEU A 20 -16.99 -8.05 5.70
CA LEU A 20 -16.62 -6.82 5.01
C LEU A 20 -16.53 -5.58 5.94
N SER A 21 -16.93 -5.71 7.20
CA SER A 21 -16.93 -4.60 8.17
C SER A 21 -15.77 -4.61 9.17
N ILE A 22 -14.84 -5.57 9.07
CA ILE A 22 -13.66 -5.70 9.95
C ILE A 22 -12.37 -5.98 9.17
N LEU A 23 -12.30 -5.60 7.89
CA LEU A 23 -10.98 -5.28 7.37
C LEU A 23 -10.47 -4.12 8.24
N PRO A 24 -9.37 -4.24 9.00
CA PRO A 24 -8.73 -3.04 9.52
C PRO A 24 -8.59 -2.13 8.31
N MET A 25 -8.99 -0.87 8.40
CA MET A 25 -8.79 0.08 7.30
C MET A 25 -7.32 -0.03 6.93
N THR A 26 -6.99 -0.79 5.88
CA THR A 26 -5.60 -1.12 5.59
C THR A 26 -5.07 0.14 4.95
N SER A 27 -4.68 1.15 5.73
CA SER A 27 -4.06 2.31 5.13
C SER A 27 -2.81 1.76 4.46
N THR A 28 -2.78 1.95 3.15
CA THR A 28 -1.68 1.46 2.33
C THR A 28 -0.48 2.32 2.67
N VAL A 29 0.64 1.67 3.02
CA VAL A 29 1.93 2.35 3.25
C VAL A 29 2.22 3.29 2.09
N LYS A 30 2.60 4.53 2.36
CA LYS A 30 2.96 5.52 1.33
C LYS A 30 4.45 5.80 1.37
N VAL A 31 5.09 5.75 0.20
CA VAL A 31 6.50 6.11 0.02
C VAL A 31 6.57 7.26 -0.97
N TYR A 32 7.11 8.40 -0.56
CA TYR A 32 7.26 9.58 -1.42
C TYR A 32 8.69 9.66 -1.95
N GLY A 33 8.85 9.68 -3.28
CA GLY A 33 10.16 9.80 -3.92
C GLY A 33 10.21 9.15 -5.29
N PRO A 34 11.27 9.39 -6.08
CA PRO A 34 11.45 8.70 -7.34
C PRO A 34 12.08 7.30 -7.11
N PRO A 35 11.68 6.26 -7.86
CA PRO A 35 12.15 4.89 -7.65
C PRO A 35 13.64 4.71 -7.95
N ASN A 36 14.26 5.65 -8.68
CA ASN A 36 15.70 5.65 -8.99
C ASN A 36 16.57 6.34 -7.92
N SER A 37 15.99 6.86 -6.83
CA SER A 37 16.76 7.33 -5.67
C SER A 37 17.18 6.14 -4.81
N ALA A 38 18.48 5.98 -4.57
CA ALA A 38 19.01 4.86 -3.77
C ALA A 38 18.37 4.75 -2.38
N ALA A 39 18.00 5.87 -1.74
CA ALA A 39 17.32 5.86 -0.45
C ALA A 39 15.87 5.35 -0.58
N VAL A 40 15.15 5.76 -1.62
CA VAL A 40 13.79 5.29 -1.92
C VAL A 40 13.81 3.81 -2.30
N SER A 41 14.73 3.40 -3.18
CA SER A 41 14.85 2.00 -3.62
C SER A 41 15.07 1.03 -2.47
N ARG A 42 15.83 1.41 -1.43
CA ARG A 42 16.01 0.58 -0.22
C ARG A 42 14.69 0.34 0.51
N VAL A 43 13.87 1.38 0.70
CA VAL A 43 12.55 1.24 1.34
C VAL A 43 11.64 0.35 0.50
N LEU A 44 11.63 0.54 -0.82
CA LEU A 44 10.81 -0.29 -1.72
C LEU A 44 11.26 -1.76 -1.71
N ALA A 45 12.56 -2.02 -1.72
CA ALA A 45 13.09 -3.38 -1.61
C ALA A 45 12.63 -4.05 -0.30
N CYS A 46 12.74 -3.37 0.84
CA CYS A 46 12.26 -3.91 2.11
C CYS A 46 10.76 -4.20 2.11
N LEU A 47 9.94 -3.34 1.51
CA LEU A 47 8.49 -3.56 1.42
C LEU A 47 8.14 -4.76 0.54
N LEU A 48 8.81 -4.87 -0.61
CA LEU A 48 8.65 -6.01 -1.53
C LEU A 48 9.11 -7.33 -0.90
N GLU A 49 10.27 -7.34 -0.22
CA GLU A 49 10.79 -8.51 0.51
C GLU A 49 9.89 -8.99 1.65
N LYS A 50 8.99 -8.14 2.12
CA LYS A 50 8.05 -8.42 3.22
C LYS A 50 6.61 -8.58 2.75
N ASP A 51 6.37 -8.59 1.44
CA ASP A 51 5.04 -8.66 0.84
C ASP A 51 4.06 -7.60 1.42
N VAL A 52 4.59 -6.41 1.74
CA VAL A 52 3.80 -5.30 2.26
C VAL A 52 3.23 -4.52 1.08
N GLN A 53 1.91 -4.34 1.07
CA GLN A 53 1.24 -3.50 0.07
C GLN A 53 1.54 -2.02 0.30
N PHE A 54 2.01 -1.32 -0.73
CA PHE A 54 2.36 0.10 -0.63
C PHE A 54 1.97 0.90 -1.88
N GLN A 55 1.92 2.22 -1.73
CA GLN A 55 1.77 3.20 -2.79
C GLN A 55 3.06 4.02 -2.92
N LEU A 56 3.67 4.01 -4.10
CA LEU A 56 4.75 4.92 -4.46
C LEU A 56 4.18 6.24 -5.00
N ILE A 57 4.46 7.34 -4.31
CA ILE A 57 4.05 8.68 -4.70
C ILE A 57 5.25 9.39 -5.34
N PRO A 58 5.21 9.67 -6.66
CA PRO A 58 6.35 10.19 -7.38
C PRO A 58 6.68 11.63 -6.94
N ILE A 59 7.97 11.91 -6.77
CA ILE A 59 8.50 13.27 -6.52
C ILE A 59 9.59 13.55 -7.55
N ASN A 60 9.45 14.64 -8.31
CA ASN A 60 10.43 15.04 -9.30
C ASN A 60 11.55 15.87 -8.65
N LEU A 61 12.68 15.22 -8.40
CA LEU A 61 13.85 15.86 -7.81
C LEU A 61 14.53 16.87 -8.73
N VAL A 62 14.47 16.67 -10.06
CA VAL A 62 15.03 17.60 -11.06
C VAL A 62 14.29 18.92 -11.05
N ARG A 63 12.96 18.88 -10.87
CA ARG A 63 12.11 20.06 -10.72
C ARG A 63 12.10 20.63 -9.29
N GLY A 64 12.89 20.07 -8.39
CA GLY A 64 13.00 20.51 -6.99
C GLY A 64 11.70 20.38 -6.19
N GLU A 65 10.82 19.43 -6.53
CA GLU A 65 9.51 19.29 -5.87
C GLU A 65 9.62 19.02 -4.37
N GLN A 66 10.67 18.31 -3.93
CA GLN A 66 11.00 18.07 -2.54
C GLN A 66 11.35 19.33 -1.74
N LYS A 67 11.57 20.47 -2.40
CA LYS A 67 11.87 21.76 -1.76
C LYS A 67 10.67 22.71 -1.78
N LYS A 68 9.56 22.33 -2.41
CA LYS A 68 8.36 23.18 -2.49
C LYS A 68 7.61 23.17 -1.15
N PRO A 69 6.91 24.27 -0.79
CA PRO A 69 6.20 24.38 0.48
C PRO A 69 5.25 23.22 0.77
N ASP A 70 4.56 22.69 -0.24
CA ASP A 70 3.62 21.58 -0.05
C ASP A 70 4.32 20.28 0.37
N TYR A 71 5.52 20.03 -0.16
CA TYR A 71 6.32 18.89 0.27
C TYR A 71 7.01 19.16 1.62
N LEU A 72 7.45 20.39 1.89
CA LEU A 72 8.09 20.72 3.17
C LEU A 72 7.14 20.61 4.37
N LYS A 73 5.84 20.79 4.17
CA LYS A 73 4.81 20.48 5.19
C LYS A 73 4.79 18.99 5.56
N LEU A 74 5.07 18.12 4.59
CA LEU A 74 5.17 16.67 4.78
C LEU A 74 6.55 16.27 5.33
N GLN A 75 7.61 16.91 4.85
CA GLN A 75 8.99 16.57 5.13
C GLN A 75 9.87 17.80 5.35
N PRO A 76 10.15 18.17 6.61
CA PRO A 76 10.79 19.45 6.93
C PRO A 76 12.23 19.60 6.42
N PHE A 77 12.94 18.49 6.13
CA PHE A 77 14.30 18.53 5.60
C PHE A 77 14.35 18.63 4.07
N GLY A 78 13.20 18.50 3.40
CA GLY A 78 13.10 18.51 1.94
C GLY A 78 13.95 17.43 1.27
N GLN A 79 13.91 16.21 1.81
CA GLN A 79 14.61 15.02 1.34
C GLN A 79 13.60 13.91 0.98
N VAL A 80 14.09 12.86 0.32
CA VAL A 80 13.34 11.63 0.04
C VAL A 80 14.13 10.44 0.61
N PRO A 81 13.48 9.34 1.01
CA PRO A 81 12.03 9.11 1.02
C PRO A 81 11.30 9.85 2.15
N VAL A 82 9.96 9.94 2.04
CA VAL A 82 9.08 9.97 3.21
C VAL A 82 8.37 8.63 3.26
N PHE A 83 8.35 8.01 4.43
CA PHE A 83 7.58 6.79 4.68
C PHE A 83 6.40 7.13 5.59
N GLN A 84 5.19 6.77 5.20
CA GLN A 84 4.00 6.90 6.03
C GLN A 84 3.26 5.57 6.16
N ASP A 85 2.89 5.25 7.39
CA ASP A 85 2.11 4.07 7.75
C ASP A 85 1.15 4.45 8.87
N GLU A 86 -0.15 4.51 8.56
CA GLU A 86 -1.20 4.97 9.48
C GLU A 86 -0.85 6.34 10.13
N SER A 87 -0.54 6.34 11.43
CA SER A 87 -0.19 7.51 12.23
C SER A 87 1.32 7.78 12.29
N ILE A 88 2.15 6.93 11.67
CA ILE A 88 3.61 7.03 11.69
C ILE A 88 4.07 7.72 10.41
N THR A 89 4.97 8.70 10.56
CA THR A 89 5.73 9.28 9.46
C THR A 89 7.21 9.26 9.83
N LEU A 90 8.03 8.67 8.96
CA LEU A 90 9.49 8.52 9.14
C LEU A 90 10.26 9.23 8.03
N PHE A 91 11.41 9.78 8.41
CA PHE A 91 12.30 10.57 7.56
C PHE A 91 13.78 10.45 7.92
#